data_AF-A0A0L0BSN3-F1
#
_entry.id   AF-A0A0L0BSN3-F1
#
_cell.length_a   1.000
_cell.length_b   1.000
_cell.length_c   1.000
_cell.angle_alpha   90.00
_cell.angle_beta   90.00
_cell.angle_gamma   90.00
#
_symmetry.space_group_name_H-M   'P 1'
#
loop_
_entity.id
_entity.type
_entity.pdbx_description
1 polymer ?
#
loop_
_entity_poly.entity_id
_entity_poly.type
_entity_poly.pdbx_seq_one_letter_code
_entity_poly.pdbx_strand_id
1 'polypeptide(L)'
;MGRSPSPSHRRREKERSERKKRRERRSRERERDRDPEMAPSSSSGRSLRRRSPHRHDRDRDRSRSRDRDRSERNSRRRSRMALRVQFENNDDIGVFSKLTNSYCLVAIGGSETFYSVYEAELAETIPVVHASVGGCRIIGRLTVGNRNGLLVPSSTTDVELQHLRNSLPDAVKIQRVEERLSALGNVIACNDYVALVHPDLDKETEEIIGDVLNVEVFRQTIADNTLVGSYTVLSNQGGMVHPKTTIQDQDELSSLLQVPLVAGTVNRGSEVLAAGMVVNDWISFVGMNTTATEISVIESVFKLNQAQPSTVTTKLRAALIEDMSSRSHGHASTSASSSTRRRGGASSRVERPKISEADLEGKSPEEIEMLKTMGFCTFDTTKNRKVEGNDVGEVHVILKRKYRQYMNRKGGFNRPLDFVA
;
A
#
# COMPACT_ATOMS: atom_id res chain seq x y z
N MET A 1 59.24 -47.13 0.10
CA MET A 1 58.00 -47.85 0.50
C MET A 1 56.90 -46.83 0.74
N GLY A 2 55.91 -46.76 -0.16
CA GLY A 2 54.84 -45.76 -0.08
C GLY A 2 53.92 -46.01 1.11
N ARG A 3 53.70 -44.99 1.94
CA ARG A 3 52.78 -45.07 3.09
C ARG A 3 51.34 -45.14 2.59
N SER A 4 50.62 -46.16 3.02
CA SER A 4 49.21 -46.36 2.70
C SER A 4 48.33 -45.26 3.31
N PRO A 5 47.33 -44.72 2.57
CA PRO A 5 46.49 -43.64 3.07
C PRO A 5 45.66 -44.07 4.28
N SER A 6 45.53 -43.18 5.26
CA SER A 6 44.78 -43.43 6.51
C SER A 6 43.30 -43.71 6.24
N PRO A 7 42.62 -44.51 7.10
CA PRO A 7 41.21 -44.88 6.93
C PRO A 7 40.26 -43.68 6.84
N SER A 8 40.59 -42.58 7.53
CA SER A 8 39.83 -41.32 7.49
C SER A 8 39.94 -40.62 6.14
N HIS A 9 41.11 -40.68 5.48
CA HIS A 9 41.31 -40.13 4.15
C HIS A 9 40.51 -40.91 3.09
N ARG A 10 40.50 -42.25 3.17
CA ARG A 10 39.68 -43.09 2.29
C ARG A 10 38.19 -42.84 2.44
N ARG A 11 37.69 -42.59 3.66
CA ARG A 11 36.28 -42.22 3.88
C ARG A 11 35.93 -40.88 3.24
N ARG A 12 36.78 -39.85 3.41
CA ARG A 12 36.57 -38.52 2.79
C ARG A 12 36.63 -38.58 1.26
N GLU A 13 37.50 -39.40 0.69
CA GLU A 13 37.56 -39.63 -0.75
C GLU A 13 36.30 -40.33 -1.27
N LYS A 14 35.80 -41.33 -0.53
CA LYS A 14 34.57 -42.03 -0.88
C LYS A 14 33.36 -41.08 -0.85
N GLU A 15 33.22 -40.25 0.18
CA GLU A 15 32.18 -39.22 0.26
C GLU A 15 32.27 -38.18 -0.85
N ARG A 16 33.49 -37.72 -1.20
CA ARG A 16 33.69 -36.80 -2.32
C ARG A 16 33.29 -37.43 -3.65
N SER A 17 33.63 -38.71 -3.85
CA SER A 17 33.26 -39.46 -5.06
C SER A 17 31.75 -39.66 -5.17
N GLU A 18 31.06 -39.94 -4.05
CA GLU A 18 29.60 -40.09 -4.02
C GLU A 18 28.88 -38.76 -4.22
N ARG A 19 29.37 -37.67 -3.63
CA ARG A 19 28.84 -36.31 -3.89
C ARG A 19 28.99 -35.93 -5.36
N LYS A 20 30.12 -36.27 -6.00
CA LYS A 20 30.35 -36.01 -7.42
C LYS A 20 29.37 -36.82 -8.28
N LYS A 21 29.19 -38.12 -8.01
CA LYS A 21 28.20 -38.97 -8.70
C LYS A 21 26.76 -38.50 -8.50
N ARG A 22 26.40 -38.00 -7.31
CA ARG A 22 25.06 -37.42 -7.04
C ARG A 22 24.82 -36.13 -7.81
N ARG A 23 25.82 -35.26 -7.93
CA ARG A 23 25.73 -34.03 -8.75
C ARG A 23 25.59 -34.38 -10.23
N GLU A 24 26.34 -35.37 -10.71
CA GLU A 24 26.30 -35.81 -12.11
C GLU A 24 24.98 -36.51 -12.47
N ARG A 25 24.37 -37.25 -11.54
CA ARG A 25 23.01 -37.78 -11.73
C ARG A 25 21.96 -36.67 -11.80
N ARG A 26 22.04 -35.67 -10.91
CA ARG A 26 21.11 -34.52 -10.93
C ARG A 26 21.27 -33.64 -12.16
N SER A 27 22.48 -33.50 -12.71
CA SER A 27 22.68 -32.79 -13.98
C SER A 27 22.12 -33.58 -15.15
N ARG A 28 22.31 -34.91 -15.18
CA ARG A 28 21.74 -35.79 -16.21
C ARG A 28 20.21 -35.89 -16.15
N GLU A 29 19.60 -35.82 -14.97
CA GLU A 29 18.13 -35.70 -14.83
C GLU A 29 17.63 -34.35 -15.36
N ARG A 30 18.32 -33.25 -15.02
CA ARG A 30 17.99 -31.91 -15.56
C ARG A 30 18.20 -31.79 -17.07
N GLU A 31 19.11 -32.56 -17.66
CA GLU A 31 19.27 -32.66 -19.11
C GLU A 31 18.21 -33.53 -19.78
N ARG A 32 17.65 -34.53 -19.07
CA ARG A 32 16.52 -35.33 -19.58
C ARG A 32 15.19 -34.58 -19.55
N ASP A 33 15.01 -33.66 -18.60
CA ASP A 33 13.80 -32.83 -18.48
C ASP A 33 13.82 -31.58 -19.38
N ARG A 34 14.87 -31.39 -20.19
CA ARG A 34 14.88 -30.38 -21.26
C ARG A 34 14.33 -31.02 -22.53
N ASP A 35 13.07 -30.70 -22.85
CA ASP A 35 12.45 -31.02 -24.14
C ASP A 35 13.36 -30.61 -25.32
N PRO A 36 13.58 -31.46 -26.34
CA PRO A 36 14.36 -31.08 -27.50
C PRO A 36 13.47 -30.31 -28.49
N GLU A 37 13.60 -28.98 -28.53
CA GLU A 37 13.14 -28.18 -29.68
C GLU A 37 14.17 -28.26 -30.83
N MET A 38 13.71 -28.83 -31.94
CA MET A 38 14.10 -28.63 -33.35
C MET A 38 15.55 -28.87 -33.82
N ALA A 39 15.72 -29.90 -34.66
CA ALA A 39 16.61 -29.91 -35.83
C ALA A 39 15.94 -30.65 -37.00
N PRO A 40 16.21 -30.31 -38.28
CA PRO A 40 15.40 -30.73 -39.42
C PRO A 40 15.95 -32.00 -40.10
N SER A 41 15.08 -32.90 -40.57
CA SER A 41 15.48 -34.01 -41.44
C SER A 41 14.49 -34.27 -42.59
N SER A 42 15.03 -34.07 -43.79
CA SER A 42 14.81 -34.75 -45.08
C SER A 42 13.63 -35.70 -45.31
N SER A 43 13.01 -35.47 -46.46
CA SER A 43 12.05 -36.23 -47.27
C SER A 43 12.16 -37.76 -47.32
N SER A 44 11.00 -38.43 -47.22
CA SER A 44 10.52 -39.42 -48.22
C SER A 44 9.01 -39.67 -48.00
N GLY A 45 8.24 -39.77 -49.08
CA GLY A 45 6.80 -39.50 -49.08
C GLY A 45 5.85 -40.65 -48.74
N ARG A 46 4.62 -40.28 -48.41
CA ARG A 46 3.39 -40.96 -48.86
C ARG A 46 2.17 -40.06 -48.62
N SER A 47 1.17 -40.29 -49.44
CA SER A 47 0.09 -39.40 -49.85
C SER A 47 -1.11 -39.28 -48.89
N LEU A 48 -1.78 -38.11 -48.96
CA LEU A 48 -3.22 -37.86 -48.73
C LEU A 48 -3.76 -37.80 -47.29
N ARG A 49 -3.86 -36.58 -46.75
CA ARG A 49 -5.12 -35.89 -46.35
C ARG A 49 -4.77 -34.63 -45.54
N ARG A 50 -5.04 -33.45 -46.09
CA ARG A 50 -4.79 -32.14 -45.47
C ARG A 50 -5.70 -31.92 -44.25
N ARG A 51 -5.13 -31.90 -43.04
CA ARG A 51 -5.68 -31.23 -41.85
C ARG A 51 -4.70 -30.14 -41.42
N SER A 52 -5.19 -28.90 -41.34
CA SER A 52 -4.43 -27.67 -41.15
C SER A 52 -3.74 -27.57 -39.77
N PRO A 53 -2.45 -27.19 -39.68
CA PRO A 53 -1.75 -26.97 -38.42
C PRO A 53 -1.82 -25.49 -38.03
N HIS A 54 -2.92 -25.05 -37.41
CA HIS A 54 -3.07 -23.65 -36.97
C HIS A 54 -3.67 -23.47 -35.57
N ARG A 55 -3.68 -24.53 -34.75
CA ARG A 55 -4.28 -24.46 -33.40
C ARG A 55 -3.32 -24.57 -32.23
N HIS A 56 -2.10 -25.08 -32.38
CA HIS A 56 -1.20 -25.26 -31.23
C HIS A 56 -0.25 -24.09 -30.92
N ASP A 57 0.22 -23.33 -31.91
CA ASP A 57 1.10 -22.18 -31.64
C ASP A 57 0.37 -20.94 -31.13
N ARG A 58 -0.91 -20.78 -31.50
CA ARG A 58 -1.74 -19.68 -30.98
C ARG A 58 -2.01 -19.79 -29.48
N ASP A 59 -1.98 -21.00 -28.91
CA ASP A 59 -2.28 -21.20 -27.49
C ASP A 59 -1.04 -21.00 -26.60
N ARG A 60 0.18 -21.27 -27.10
CA ARG A 60 1.45 -20.95 -26.40
C ARG A 60 1.78 -19.46 -26.39
N ASP A 61 1.51 -18.74 -27.47
CA ASP A 61 1.70 -17.29 -27.50
C ASP A 61 0.62 -16.56 -26.70
N ARG A 62 -0.62 -17.08 -26.68
CA ARG A 62 -1.69 -16.55 -25.82
C ARG A 62 -1.43 -16.81 -24.34
N SER A 63 -0.80 -17.91 -23.94
CA SER A 63 -0.47 -18.14 -22.53
C SER A 63 0.69 -17.25 -22.08
N ARG A 64 1.76 -17.11 -22.89
CA ARG A 64 2.88 -16.19 -22.60
C ARG A 64 2.46 -14.72 -22.61
N SER A 65 1.59 -14.31 -23.52
CA SER A 65 1.06 -12.94 -23.54
C SER A 65 0.11 -12.70 -22.36
N ARG A 66 -0.73 -13.69 -21.99
CA ARG A 66 -1.61 -13.61 -20.80
C ARG A 66 -0.83 -13.61 -19.50
N ASP A 67 0.28 -14.33 -19.41
CA ASP A 67 1.13 -14.36 -18.22
C ASP A 67 1.96 -13.08 -18.09
N ARG A 68 2.45 -12.50 -19.20
CA ARG A 68 3.04 -11.15 -19.22
C ARG A 68 2.01 -10.06 -18.91
N ASP A 69 0.81 -10.15 -19.47
CA ASP A 69 -0.30 -9.24 -19.15
C ASP A 69 -0.79 -9.44 -17.71
N ARG A 70 -0.68 -10.65 -17.13
CA ARG A 70 -0.99 -10.92 -15.72
C ARG A 70 0.08 -10.37 -14.80
N SER A 71 1.36 -10.52 -15.12
CA SER A 71 2.46 -9.95 -14.33
C SER A 71 2.47 -8.43 -14.42
N GLU A 72 2.21 -7.86 -15.59
CA GLU A 72 2.03 -6.41 -15.77
C GLU A 72 0.74 -5.89 -15.14
N ARG A 73 -0.36 -6.66 -15.14
CA ARG A 73 -1.58 -6.28 -14.40
C ARG A 73 -1.42 -6.41 -12.89
N ASN A 74 -0.60 -7.34 -12.40
CA ASN A 74 -0.29 -7.46 -10.98
C ASN A 74 0.73 -6.41 -10.52
N SER A 75 1.71 -6.01 -11.34
CA SER A 75 2.59 -4.89 -11.02
C SER A 75 1.85 -3.56 -11.05
N ARG A 76 0.91 -3.37 -12.00
CA ARG A 76 -0.02 -2.22 -12.06
C ARG A 76 -1.12 -2.25 -10.99
N ARG A 77 -1.22 -3.33 -10.18
CA ARG A 77 -2.17 -3.48 -9.06
C ARG A 77 -1.49 -3.58 -7.69
N ARG A 78 -0.24 -3.12 -7.57
CA ARG A 78 0.26 -2.78 -6.24
C ARG A 78 -0.45 -1.53 -5.77
N SER A 79 -1.54 -1.76 -5.04
CA SER A 79 -2.27 -0.71 -4.34
C SER A 79 -1.25 0.01 -3.47
N ARG A 80 -0.96 1.27 -3.80
CA ARG A 80 -0.24 2.21 -2.95
C ARG A 80 -1.03 2.28 -1.63
N MET A 81 -0.46 1.72 -0.56
CA MET A 81 -1.14 1.49 0.72
C MET A 81 -0.22 1.89 1.87
N ALA A 82 -0.81 2.21 3.01
CA ALA A 82 -0.07 2.23 4.27
C ALA A 82 0.17 0.79 4.74
N LEU A 83 1.44 0.40 4.90
CA LEU A 83 1.82 -0.93 5.38
C LEU A 83 2.16 -0.91 6.86
N ARG A 84 1.66 -1.91 7.58
CA ARG A 84 1.99 -2.09 8.99
C ARG A 84 3.30 -2.84 9.15
N VAL A 85 4.20 -2.30 9.97
CA VAL A 85 5.51 -2.91 10.26
C VAL A 85 5.81 -2.85 11.76
N GLN A 86 6.70 -3.72 12.23
CA GLN A 86 7.17 -3.73 13.61
C GLN A 86 8.66 -4.01 13.66
N PHE A 87 9.39 -3.27 14.50
CA PHE A 87 10.83 -3.45 14.72
C PHE A 87 11.06 -4.04 16.12
N GLU A 88 11.52 -5.29 16.23
CA GLU A 88 11.86 -5.94 17.52
C GLU A 88 10.78 -5.82 18.62
N ASN A 89 9.49 -5.87 18.24
CA ASN A 89 8.30 -5.64 19.08
C ASN A 89 7.95 -4.18 19.39
N ASN A 90 8.65 -3.21 18.81
CA ASN A 90 8.31 -1.80 18.87
C ASN A 90 7.57 -1.35 17.61
N ASP A 91 6.53 -0.54 17.79
CA ASP A 91 5.70 0.02 16.73
C ASP A 91 6.19 1.39 16.25
N ASP A 92 7.21 1.94 16.89
CA ASP A 92 7.81 3.23 16.55
C ASP A 92 8.80 3.11 15.38
N ILE A 93 8.29 2.74 14.20
CA ILE A 93 9.11 2.46 13.02
C ILE A 93 9.93 3.68 12.58
N GLY A 94 9.38 4.90 12.66
CA GLY A 94 10.07 6.12 12.25
C GLY A 94 11.24 6.51 13.14
N VAL A 95 11.45 5.81 14.26
CA VAL A 95 12.71 5.87 15.01
C VAL A 95 13.82 5.09 14.31
N PHE A 96 13.49 3.97 13.68
CA PHE A 96 14.42 3.00 13.11
C PHE A 96 14.56 3.08 11.60
N SER A 97 13.74 3.86 10.92
CA SER A 97 13.84 4.08 9.48
C SER A 97 13.70 5.54 9.10
N LYS A 98 14.30 5.90 7.97
CA LYS A 98 14.07 7.18 7.30
C LYS A 98 13.67 6.90 5.87
N LEU A 99 12.54 7.46 5.45
CA LEU A 99 12.03 7.29 4.10
C LEU A 99 12.05 8.65 3.39
N THR A 100 12.57 8.65 2.16
CA THR A 100 12.53 9.79 1.25
C THR A 100 12.03 9.32 -0.12
N ASN A 101 11.93 10.25 -1.07
CA ASN A 101 11.59 9.92 -2.46
C ASN A 101 12.75 9.28 -3.24
N SER A 102 14.00 9.39 -2.80
CA SER A 102 15.16 8.85 -3.54
C SER A 102 15.87 7.70 -2.87
N TYR A 103 15.77 7.56 -1.55
CA TYR A 103 16.44 6.52 -0.78
C TYR A 103 15.67 6.21 0.50
N CYS A 104 15.90 5.02 1.04
CA CYS A 104 15.41 4.62 2.35
C CYS A 104 16.57 4.16 3.22
N LEU A 105 16.65 4.68 4.45
CA LEU A 105 17.58 4.24 5.46
C LEU A 105 16.84 3.35 6.44
N VAL A 106 17.45 2.23 6.79
CA VAL A 106 16.93 1.29 7.77
C VAL A 106 18.02 0.95 8.80
N ALA A 107 17.63 0.90 10.07
CA ALA A 107 18.52 0.54 11.16
C ALA A 107 19.08 -0.88 11.00
N ILE A 108 20.37 -1.05 11.28
CA ILE A 108 20.97 -2.38 11.45
C ILE A 108 20.41 -3.10 12.68
N GLY A 109 20.44 -4.43 12.63
CA GLY A 109 20.02 -5.30 13.74
C GLY A 109 18.54 -5.66 13.77
N GLY A 110 17.72 -5.15 12.85
CA GLY A 110 16.33 -5.59 12.68
C GLY A 110 16.19 -7.05 12.23
N SER A 111 14.99 -7.58 12.40
CA SER A 111 14.62 -8.91 11.91
C SER A 111 14.46 -8.92 10.38
N GLU A 112 14.69 -10.06 9.74
CA GLU A 112 14.44 -10.22 8.29
C GLU A 112 13.00 -9.89 7.90
N THR A 113 12.05 -10.10 8.82
CA THR A 113 10.66 -9.68 8.61
C THR A 113 10.54 -8.17 8.40
N PHE A 114 11.30 -7.35 9.14
CA PHE A 114 11.31 -5.90 8.98
C PHE A 114 11.88 -5.50 7.61
N TYR A 115 13.06 -6.02 7.28
CA TYR A 115 13.72 -5.69 6.00
C TYR A 115 12.89 -6.15 4.81
N SER A 116 12.29 -7.35 4.88
CA SER A 116 11.50 -7.91 3.79
C SER A 116 10.31 -7.03 3.41
N VAL A 117 9.69 -6.30 4.36
CA VAL A 117 8.57 -5.41 4.04
C VAL A 117 9.04 -4.17 3.28
N TYR A 118 10.16 -3.58 3.69
CA TYR A 118 10.76 -2.44 2.98
C TYR A 118 11.26 -2.85 1.60
N GLU A 119 12.04 -3.93 1.52
CA GLU A 119 12.61 -4.42 0.26
C GLU A 119 11.52 -4.88 -0.71
N ALA A 120 10.45 -5.53 -0.23
CA ALA A 120 9.37 -5.99 -1.11
C ALA A 120 8.70 -4.86 -1.89
N GLU A 121 8.56 -3.67 -1.27
CA GLU A 121 7.91 -2.53 -1.91
C GLU A 121 8.89 -1.53 -2.54
N LEU A 122 10.06 -1.34 -1.95
CA LEU A 122 10.97 -0.26 -2.34
C LEU A 122 12.09 -0.71 -3.27
N ALA A 123 12.53 -1.97 -3.23
CA ALA A 123 13.78 -2.39 -3.87
C ALA A 123 13.82 -2.17 -5.39
N GLU A 124 12.66 -2.09 -6.06
CA GLU A 124 12.57 -1.79 -7.50
C GLU A 124 12.72 -0.29 -7.81
N THR A 125 12.47 0.59 -6.84
CA THR A 125 12.35 2.05 -7.06
C THR A 125 13.45 2.85 -6.37
N ILE A 126 13.76 2.53 -5.11
CA ILE A 126 14.74 3.25 -4.30
C ILE A 126 15.66 2.28 -3.54
N PRO A 127 16.94 2.61 -3.33
CA PRO A 127 17.84 1.80 -2.53
C PRO A 127 17.40 1.81 -1.06
N VAL A 128 17.30 0.60 -0.48
CA VAL A 128 17.12 0.40 0.96
C VAL A 128 18.51 0.14 1.55
N VAL A 129 18.99 1.06 2.37
CA VAL A 129 20.35 1.05 2.92
C VAL A 129 20.30 0.69 4.41
N HIS A 130 20.98 -0.38 4.78
CA HIS A 130 21.15 -0.78 6.18
C HIS A 130 22.29 0.02 6.81
N ALA A 131 21.98 0.92 7.75
CA ALA A 131 22.96 1.81 8.35
C ALA A 131 22.80 1.92 9.87
N SER A 132 23.91 2.27 10.53
CA SER A 132 23.92 2.87 11.86
C SER A 132 24.43 4.29 11.77
N VAL A 133 24.06 5.11 12.76
CA VAL A 133 24.52 6.50 12.86
C VAL A 133 25.02 6.72 14.28
N GLY A 134 26.31 6.98 14.43
CA GLY A 134 26.95 7.13 15.75
C GLY A 134 26.90 5.84 16.56
N GLY A 135 26.98 4.67 15.90
CA GLY A 135 26.83 3.36 16.54
C GLY A 135 25.43 3.06 17.06
N CYS A 136 24.45 3.94 16.81
CA CYS A 136 23.09 3.80 17.28
C CYS A 136 22.17 3.24 16.19
N ARG A 137 21.11 2.56 16.63
CA ARG A 137 20.04 1.99 15.77
C ARG A 137 18.93 2.99 15.45
N ILE A 138 18.89 4.16 16.12
CA ILE A 138 17.79 5.13 16.02
C ILE A 138 17.96 6.12 14.86
N ILE A 139 18.22 5.60 13.66
CA ILE A 139 18.61 6.40 12.49
C ILE A 139 17.55 7.42 12.06
N GLY A 140 16.26 7.13 12.23
CA GLY A 140 15.17 7.99 11.78
C GLY A 140 15.07 9.28 12.61
N ARG A 141 15.46 9.20 13.90
CA ARG A 141 15.55 10.39 14.78
C ARG A 141 16.87 11.12 14.68
N LEU A 142 17.96 10.42 14.36
CA LEU A 142 19.27 11.05 14.24
C LEU A 142 19.46 11.76 12.91
N THR A 143 18.76 11.34 11.85
CA THR A 143 18.98 11.86 10.49
C THR A 143 17.74 12.51 9.90
N VAL A 144 18.00 13.46 9.01
CA VAL A 144 16.97 14.17 8.25
C VAL A 144 17.43 14.29 6.82
N GLY A 145 16.52 14.11 5.88
CA GLY A 145 16.85 14.26 4.48
C GLY A 145 15.63 14.25 3.61
N ASN A 146 15.84 14.73 2.39
CA ASN A 146 14.87 14.76 1.32
C ASN A 146 15.52 14.13 0.08
N ARG A 147 14.92 14.31 -1.10
CA ARG A 147 15.51 13.76 -2.34
C ARG A 147 16.90 14.32 -2.72
N ASN A 148 17.26 15.50 -2.21
CA ASN A 148 18.45 16.25 -2.62
C ASN A 148 19.62 16.06 -1.65
N GLY A 149 19.34 15.83 -0.36
CA GLY A 149 20.38 15.78 0.66
C GLY A 149 20.01 14.99 1.90
N LEU A 150 21.05 14.59 2.64
CA LEU A 150 20.97 13.88 3.90
C LEU A 150 21.87 14.58 4.93
N LEU A 151 21.26 15.00 6.03
CA LEU A 151 21.92 15.56 7.21
C LEU A 151 22.14 14.46 8.24
N VAL A 152 23.37 14.36 8.71
CA VAL A 152 23.80 13.41 9.74
C VAL A 152 24.45 14.16 10.89
N PRO A 153 24.33 13.68 12.14
CA PRO A 153 24.91 14.35 13.30
C PRO A 153 26.44 14.24 13.29
N SER A 154 27.10 15.12 14.05
CA SER A 154 28.56 15.10 14.26
C SER A 154 29.08 13.80 14.88
N SER A 155 28.23 13.05 15.59
CA SER A 155 28.56 11.73 16.18
C SER A 155 28.74 10.60 15.15
N THR A 156 28.38 10.84 13.89
CA THR A 156 28.47 9.84 12.82
C THR A 156 29.93 9.51 12.51
N THR A 157 30.30 8.23 12.58
CA THR A 157 31.68 7.80 12.31
C THR A 157 32.03 7.92 10.83
N ASP A 158 33.33 7.99 10.50
CA ASP A 158 33.78 8.08 9.09
C ASP A 158 33.46 6.82 8.29
N VAL A 159 33.45 5.66 8.96
CA VAL A 159 33.07 4.38 8.34
C VAL A 159 31.60 4.37 7.96
N GLU A 160 30.71 4.83 8.86
CA GLU A 160 29.27 4.96 8.57
C GLU A 160 29.02 5.96 7.45
N LEU A 161 29.72 7.10 7.47
CA LEU A 161 29.55 8.12 6.44
C LEU A 161 30.02 7.61 5.07
N GLN A 162 31.16 6.91 5.00
CA GLN A 162 31.62 6.30 3.76
C GLN A 162 30.65 5.23 3.25
N HIS A 163 30.07 4.43 4.16
CA HIS A 163 29.05 3.45 3.81
C HIS A 163 27.80 4.10 3.19
N LEU A 164 27.32 5.20 3.77
CA LEU A 164 26.21 5.98 3.22
C LEU A 164 26.57 6.54 1.83
N ARG A 165 27.75 7.16 1.67
CA ARG A 165 28.21 7.69 0.37
C ARG A 165 28.29 6.63 -0.73
N ASN A 166 28.69 5.40 -0.39
CA ASN A 166 28.79 4.32 -1.36
C ASN A 166 27.42 3.72 -1.75
N SER A 167 26.41 3.89 -0.89
CA SER A 167 25.11 3.22 -1.04
C SER A 167 24.02 4.16 -1.56
N LEU A 168 24.13 5.46 -1.28
CA LEU A 168 23.18 6.47 -1.77
C LEU A 168 23.53 6.90 -3.21
N PRO A 169 22.54 7.39 -3.98
CA PRO A 169 22.80 8.00 -5.29
C PRO A 169 23.69 9.24 -5.18
N ASP A 170 24.57 9.44 -6.17
CA ASP A 170 25.51 10.58 -6.23
C ASP A 170 24.82 11.97 -6.20
N ALA A 171 23.53 12.02 -6.55
CA ALA A 171 22.74 13.24 -6.49
C ALA A 171 22.48 13.72 -5.05
N VAL A 172 22.57 12.83 -4.06
CA VAL A 172 22.26 13.15 -2.66
C VAL A 172 23.51 13.69 -1.96
N LYS A 173 23.44 14.95 -1.53
CA LYS A 173 24.52 15.58 -0.75
C LYS A 173 24.45 15.13 0.71
N ILE A 174 25.52 14.51 1.22
CA ILE A 174 25.61 14.08 2.62
C ILE A 174 26.50 15.06 3.40
N GLN A 175 25.93 15.70 4.42
CA GLN A 175 26.62 16.69 5.24
C GLN A 175 26.50 16.38 6.74
N ARG A 176 27.61 16.51 7.47
CA ARG A 176 27.62 16.47 8.93
C ARG A 176 27.22 17.83 9.49
N VAL A 177 26.35 17.81 10.48
CA VAL A 177 25.87 19.00 11.19
C VAL A 177 26.16 18.84 12.67
N GLU A 178 26.75 19.87 13.27
CA GLU A 178 26.86 19.99 14.72
C GLU A 178 25.63 20.76 15.23
N GLU A 179 24.87 20.13 16.11
CA GLU A 179 23.66 20.70 16.72
C GLU A 179 23.66 20.23 18.19
N ARG A 180 23.28 21.11 19.12
CA ARG A 180 23.38 20.88 20.58
C ARG A 180 22.03 20.82 21.31
N LEU A 181 20.94 21.30 20.72
CA LEU A 181 19.60 21.27 21.28
C LEU A 181 19.04 19.84 21.35
N SER A 182 19.06 19.09 20.24
CA SER A 182 18.49 17.75 20.16
C SER A 182 18.98 16.96 18.94
N ALA A 183 18.43 15.77 18.73
CA ALA A 183 18.67 15.01 17.51
C ALA A 183 18.03 15.71 16.30
N LEU A 184 18.73 15.72 15.16
CA LEU A 184 18.29 16.41 13.93
C LEU A 184 16.86 16.03 13.50
N GLY A 185 16.49 14.75 13.60
CA GLY A 185 15.16 14.25 13.24
C GLY A 185 14.04 14.64 14.20
N ASN A 186 14.36 15.18 15.37
CA ASN A 186 13.36 15.74 16.28
C ASN A 186 13.16 17.23 16.04
N VAL A 187 14.19 17.95 15.60
CA VAL A 187 14.17 19.41 15.41
C VAL A 187 13.78 19.84 14.00
N ILE A 188 13.92 18.97 12.99
CA ILE A 188 13.63 19.31 11.59
C ILE A 188 12.57 18.36 11.02
N ALA A 189 11.52 18.93 10.43
CA ALA A 189 10.56 18.24 9.56
C ALA A 189 10.67 18.83 8.15
N CYS A 190 10.94 18.01 7.13
CA CYS A 190 11.15 18.51 5.76
C CYS A 190 10.39 17.70 4.72
N ASN A 191 10.01 18.36 3.63
CA ASN A 191 9.67 17.74 2.36
C ASN A 191 10.73 18.15 1.29
N ASP A 192 10.44 18.00 0.01
CA ASP A 192 11.40 18.34 -1.05
C ASP A 192 11.48 19.85 -1.37
N TYR A 193 10.60 20.68 -0.80
CA TYR A 193 10.48 22.11 -1.11
C TYR A 193 10.68 23.03 0.11
N VAL A 194 10.22 22.59 1.28
CA VAL A 194 10.12 23.36 2.51
C VAL A 194 10.56 22.51 3.70
N ALA A 195 11.20 23.15 4.67
CA ALA A 195 11.53 22.57 5.97
C ALA A 195 11.01 23.44 7.12
N LEU A 196 10.45 22.79 8.12
CA LEU A 196 10.14 23.36 9.43
C LEU A 196 11.24 23.01 10.41
N VAL A 197 11.70 24.00 11.16
CA VAL A 197 12.78 23.83 12.15
C VAL A 197 12.41 24.41 13.51
N HIS A 198 13.13 23.94 14.52
CA HIS A 198 13.06 24.48 15.88
C HIS A 198 13.33 26.00 15.89
N PRO A 199 12.54 26.82 16.62
CA PRO A 199 12.71 28.28 16.63
C PRO A 199 14.08 28.77 17.09
N ASP A 200 14.66 28.10 18.09
CA ASP A 200 15.97 28.44 18.67
C ASP A 200 17.16 27.84 17.92
N LEU A 201 16.98 27.32 16.70
CA LEU A 201 18.08 26.77 15.92
C LEU A 201 19.10 27.87 15.54
N ASP A 202 20.39 27.53 15.58
CA ASP A 202 21.46 28.43 15.16
C ASP A 202 21.34 28.78 13.67
N LYS A 203 21.66 30.04 13.31
CA LYS A 203 21.58 30.52 11.92
C LYS A 203 22.52 29.76 10.98
N GLU A 204 23.71 29.41 11.46
CA GLU A 204 24.67 28.61 10.69
C GLU A 204 24.06 27.25 10.31
N THR A 205 23.38 26.60 11.25
CA THR A 205 22.70 25.32 11.02
C THR A 205 21.53 25.47 10.04
N GLU A 206 20.77 26.55 10.16
CA GLU A 206 19.67 26.87 9.23
C GLU A 206 20.15 27.06 7.79
N GLU A 207 21.26 27.79 7.59
CA GLU A 207 21.88 27.98 6.27
C GLU A 207 22.36 26.64 5.68
N ILE A 208 23.00 25.80 6.50
CA ILE A 208 23.43 24.46 6.07
C ILE A 208 22.24 23.59 5.64
N ILE A 209 21.12 23.65 6.37
CA ILE A 209 19.90 22.91 6.01
C ILE A 209 19.37 23.39 4.66
N GLY A 210 19.27 24.71 4.47
CA GLY A 210 18.81 25.32 3.22
C GLY A 210 19.67 24.91 2.03
N ASP A 211 21.00 24.94 2.17
CA ASP A 211 21.95 24.64 1.10
C ASP A 211 22.02 23.14 0.74
N VAL A 212 21.97 22.27 1.75
CA VAL A 212 22.12 20.81 1.54
C VAL A 212 20.82 20.19 1.04
N LEU A 213 19.69 20.56 1.65
CA LEU A 213 18.38 20.02 1.28
C LEU A 213 17.78 20.79 0.08
N ASN A 214 18.27 21.99 -0.22
CA ASN A 214 17.74 22.87 -1.27
C ASN A 214 16.25 23.15 -1.06
N VAL A 215 15.91 23.64 0.14
CA VAL A 215 14.55 23.93 0.61
C VAL A 215 14.50 25.26 1.33
N GLU A 216 13.33 25.89 1.33
CA GLU A 216 13.09 27.06 2.18
C GLU A 216 12.88 26.61 3.62
N VAL A 217 13.57 27.27 4.56
CA VAL A 217 13.53 26.91 5.98
C VAL A 217 12.66 27.92 6.74
N PHE A 218 11.71 27.41 7.52
CA PHE A 218 10.85 28.22 8.38
C PHE A 218 10.95 27.75 9.83
N ARG A 219 11.14 28.71 10.72
CA ARG A 219 11.11 28.50 12.18
C ARG A 219 9.67 28.54 12.65
N GLN A 220 9.18 27.43 13.22
CA GLN A 220 7.80 27.36 13.67
C GLN A 220 7.62 26.39 14.83
N THR A 221 6.51 26.51 15.56
CA THR A 221 6.09 25.59 16.63
C THR A 221 4.79 24.89 16.28
N ILE A 222 4.57 23.69 16.82
CA ILE A 222 3.38 22.88 16.52
C ILE A 222 2.69 22.48 17.82
N ALA A 223 1.49 23.00 18.06
CA ALA A 223 0.73 22.81 19.30
C ALA A 223 1.58 23.09 20.56
N ASP A 224 2.22 24.26 20.59
CA ASP A 224 3.15 24.72 21.65
C ASP A 224 4.41 23.86 21.84
N ASN A 225 4.65 22.87 20.97
CA ASN A 225 5.88 22.09 20.97
C ASN A 225 6.90 22.66 20.00
N THR A 226 8.15 22.74 20.45
CA THR A 226 9.27 23.21 19.64
C THR A 226 9.90 22.10 18.78
N LEU A 227 9.69 20.82 19.14
CA LEU A 227 10.21 19.65 18.44
C LEU A 227 9.36 19.26 17.23
N VAL A 228 9.34 20.12 16.20
CA VAL A 228 8.51 19.96 15.00
C VAL A 228 8.72 18.61 14.29
N GLY A 229 9.96 18.10 14.26
CA GLY A 229 10.30 16.81 13.63
C GLY A 229 9.69 15.59 14.32
N SER A 230 9.33 15.69 15.61
CA SER A 230 8.69 14.59 16.35
C SER A 230 7.18 14.53 16.13
N TYR A 231 6.57 15.71 16.05
CA TYR A 231 5.12 15.89 16.09
C TYR A 231 4.50 16.13 14.72
N THR A 232 5.31 16.16 13.67
CA THR A 232 4.84 16.39 12.32
C THR A 232 5.56 15.52 11.32
N VAL A 233 4.79 15.04 10.35
CA VAL A 233 5.27 14.20 9.26
C VAL A 233 4.79 14.84 7.96
N LEU A 234 5.73 15.14 7.08
CA LEU A 234 5.47 15.85 5.82
C LEU A 234 5.83 14.96 4.62
N SER A 235 5.03 15.08 3.57
CA SER A 235 5.40 14.68 2.21
C SER A 235 5.13 15.84 1.25
N ASN A 236 5.36 15.65 -0.05
CA ASN A 236 5.04 16.67 -1.03
C ASN A 236 3.53 16.76 -1.31
N GLN A 237 2.75 15.76 -0.90
CA GLN A 237 1.31 15.67 -1.20
C GLN A 237 0.43 16.17 -0.06
N GLY A 238 0.92 16.10 1.17
CA GLY A 238 0.19 16.43 2.39
C GLY A 238 1.07 16.27 3.63
N GLY A 239 0.52 16.57 4.79
CA GLY A 239 1.21 16.39 6.07
C GLY A 239 0.24 16.12 7.21
N MET A 240 0.76 15.51 8.27
CA MET A 240 0.03 15.29 9.50
C MET A 240 0.73 15.98 10.65
N VAL A 241 -0.07 16.61 11.52
CA VAL A 241 0.38 17.37 12.68
C VAL A 241 -0.23 16.83 13.97
N HIS A 242 0.31 17.27 15.10
CA HIS A 242 -0.14 16.89 16.44
C HIS A 242 -1.67 17.05 16.60
N PRO A 243 -2.38 16.11 17.27
CA PRO A 243 -3.84 16.12 17.36
C PRO A 243 -4.42 17.34 18.09
N LYS A 244 -3.65 17.97 18.99
CA LYS A 244 -4.07 19.17 19.74
C LYS A 244 -3.80 20.50 19.00
N THR A 245 -3.32 20.45 17.76
CA THR A 245 -3.05 21.67 16.97
C THR A 245 -4.36 22.38 16.66
N THR A 246 -4.41 23.70 16.87
CA THR A 246 -5.64 24.47 16.58
C THR A 246 -5.92 24.49 15.08
N ILE A 247 -7.18 24.75 14.70
CA ILE A 247 -7.55 24.83 13.28
C ILE A 247 -6.87 26.06 12.64
N GLN A 248 -6.73 27.16 13.39
CA GLN A 248 -6.02 28.34 12.91
C GLN A 248 -4.56 28.04 12.57
N ASP A 249 -3.83 27.36 13.48
CA ASP A 249 -2.42 27.01 13.23
C ASP A 249 -2.29 26.01 12.07
N GLN A 250 -3.26 25.08 11.93
CA GLN A 250 -3.30 24.16 10.79
C GLN A 250 -3.44 24.91 9.46
N ASP A 251 -4.32 25.90 9.39
CA ASP A 251 -4.54 26.70 8.18
C ASP A 251 -3.34 27.60 7.86
N GLU A 252 -2.69 28.16 8.89
CA GLU A 252 -1.45 28.93 8.73
C GLU A 252 -0.31 28.06 8.20
N LEU A 253 -0.08 26.89 8.83
CA LEU A 253 0.93 25.93 8.39
C LEU A 253 0.65 25.37 6.99
N SER A 254 -0.62 25.12 6.67
CA SER A 254 -1.05 24.66 5.33
C SER A 254 -0.77 25.72 4.27
N SER A 255 -1.00 27.00 4.59
CA SER A 255 -0.69 28.13 3.70
C SER A 255 0.81 28.32 3.51
N LEU A 256 1.60 28.14 4.57
CA LEU A 256 3.06 28.22 4.54
C LEU A 256 3.68 27.08 3.72
N LEU A 257 3.28 25.84 3.98
CA LEU A 257 3.84 24.65 3.33
C LEU A 257 3.24 24.37 1.94
N GLN A 258 2.15 25.04 1.58
CA GLN A 258 1.36 24.82 0.36
C GLN A 258 0.85 23.37 0.20
N VAL A 259 0.73 22.62 1.30
CA VAL A 259 0.22 21.24 1.32
C VAL A 259 -0.89 21.09 2.35
N PRO A 260 -1.91 20.25 2.10
CA PRO A 260 -2.98 20.03 3.05
C PRO A 260 -2.45 19.35 4.31
N LEU A 261 -2.80 19.92 5.47
CA LEU A 261 -2.47 19.38 6.78
C LEU A 261 -3.71 18.86 7.49
N VAL A 262 -3.54 17.77 8.23
CA VAL A 262 -4.60 17.22 9.09
C VAL A 262 -4.01 16.82 10.43
N ALA A 263 -4.67 17.22 11.52
CA ALA A 263 -4.37 16.74 12.85
C ALA A 263 -4.84 15.29 13.05
N GLY A 264 -3.97 14.43 13.60
CA GLY A 264 -4.30 13.02 13.81
C GLY A 264 -3.34 12.30 14.76
N THR A 265 -3.55 11.00 14.91
CA THR A 265 -2.73 10.13 15.78
C THR A 265 -2.25 8.89 15.03
N VAL A 266 -1.29 8.20 15.63
CA VAL A 266 -0.78 6.89 15.18
C VAL A 266 -0.77 5.89 16.31
N ASN A 267 -0.60 4.60 16.03
CA ASN A 267 -0.39 3.59 17.06
C ASN A 267 -1.46 3.59 18.19
N ARG A 268 -2.74 3.78 17.86
CA ARG A 268 -3.88 3.85 18.81
C ARG A 268 -3.84 5.07 19.72
N GLY A 269 -3.67 6.27 19.15
CA GLY A 269 -3.74 7.52 19.89
C GLY A 269 -2.40 8.08 20.36
N SER A 270 -1.27 7.57 19.86
CA SER A 270 0.03 8.20 20.05
C SER A 270 0.08 9.54 19.32
N GLU A 271 0.52 10.56 20.06
CA GLU A 271 0.68 11.94 19.58
C GLU A 271 1.99 12.13 18.80
N VAL A 272 2.94 11.20 18.95
CA VAL A 272 4.27 11.28 18.33
C VAL A 272 4.24 10.66 16.93
N LEU A 273 3.77 11.44 15.96
CA LEU A 273 3.56 10.98 14.59
C LEU A 273 4.84 10.44 13.93
N ALA A 274 5.97 11.15 14.03
CA ALA A 274 7.21 10.76 13.38
C ALA A 274 7.88 9.53 14.02
N ALA A 275 7.45 9.10 15.22
CA ALA A 275 7.86 7.80 15.76
C ALA A 275 7.03 6.70 15.10
N GLY A 276 5.71 6.86 15.05
CA GLY A 276 4.81 5.79 14.64
C GLY A 276 4.70 5.59 13.12
N MET A 277 5.16 6.52 12.30
CA MET A 277 5.11 6.39 10.84
C MET A 277 6.29 7.04 10.11
N VAL A 278 6.49 6.58 8.87
CA VAL A 278 7.28 7.26 7.84
C VAL A 278 6.50 7.25 6.52
N VAL A 279 6.71 8.27 5.69
CA VAL A 279 5.94 8.45 4.46
C VAL A 279 6.80 9.03 3.35
N ASN A 280 6.50 8.64 2.12
CA ASN A 280 6.91 9.34 0.90
C ASN A 280 5.67 9.57 0.02
N ASP A 281 5.88 10.00 -1.22
CA ASP A 281 4.76 10.38 -2.10
C ASP A 281 3.89 9.19 -2.59
N TRP A 282 4.29 7.94 -2.37
CA TRP A 282 3.57 6.76 -2.89
C TRP A 282 3.38 5.60 -1.91
N ILE A 283 4.08 5.59 -0.78
CA ILE A 283 3.97 4.57 0.27
C ILE A 283 4.12 5.20 1.66
N SER A 284 3.46 4.59 2.63
CA SER A 284 3.67 4.89 4.05
C SER A 284 3.88 3.60 4.82
N PHE A 285 4.80 3.62 5.78
CA PHE A 285 4.97 2.55 6.75
C PHE A 285 4.53 3.06 8.12
N VAL A 286 3.66 2.30 8.78
CA VAL A 286 3.01 2.67 10.05
C VAL A 286 3.13 1.53 11.06
N GLY A 287 3.17 1.83 12.35
CA GLY A 287 3.33 0.80 13.38
C GLY A 287 2.17 -0.20 13.41
N MET A 288 2.43 -1.44 13.88
CA MET A 288 1.43 -2.51 13.88
C MET A 288 0.16 -2.16 14.66
N ASN A 289 0.30 -1.34 15.71
CA ASN A 289 -0.82 -0.92 16.53
C ASN A 289 -1.74 0.10 15.85
N THR A 290 -1.30 0.76 14.78
CA THR A 290 -2.10 1.78 14.08
C THR A 290 -3.44 1.22 13.61
N THR A 291 -4.52 1.87 14.03
CA THR A 291 -5.90 1.45 13.78
C THR A 291 -6.29 1.63 12.32
N ALA A 292 -7.35 0.94 11.86
CA ALA A 292 -7.83 1.09 10.49
C ALA A 292 -8.36 2.51 10.19
N THR A 293 -8.91 3.18 11.21
CA THR A 293 -9.37 4.57 11.12
C THR A 293 -8.20 5.53 10.95
N GLU A 294 -7.11 5.36 11.72
CA GLU A 294 -5.88 6.16 11.57
C GLU A 294 -5.25 5.92 10.18
N ILE A 295 -5.16 4.67 9.72
CA ILE A 295 -4.66 4.35 8.37
C ILE A 295 -5.48 5.03 7.28
N SER A 296 -6.81 5.02 7.39
CA SER A 296 -7.68 5.67 6.40
C SER A 296 -7.43 7.18 6.33
N VAL A 297 -7.10 7.83 7.45
CA VAL A 297 -6.73 9.26 7.48
C VAL A 297 -5.39 9.45 6.79
N ILE A 298 -4.37 8.64 7.13
CA ILE A 298 -3.03 8.69 6.53
C ILE A 298 -3.10 8.54 5.00
N GLU A 299 -3.80 7.52 4.51
CA GLU A 299 -3.93 7.27 3.07
C GLU A 299 -4.65 8.41 2.33
N SER A 300 -5.62 9.05 2.99
CA SER A 300 -6.36 10.19 2.44
C SER A 300 -5.49 11.45 2.38
N VAL A 301 -4.80 11.79 3.47
CA VAL A 301 -3.98 13.01 3.60
C VAL A 301 -2.81 12.98 2.63
N PHE A 302 -2.09 11.87 2.60
CA PHE A 302 -0.91 11.71 1.74
C PHE A 302 -1.25 11.27 0.31
N LYS A 303 -2.55 11.14 -0.03
CA LYS A 303 -3.04 10.77 -1.37
C LYS A 303 -2.40 9.50 -1.93
N LEU A 304 -2.10 8.52 -1.07
CA LEU A 304 -1.47 7.27 -1.48
C LEU A 304 -2.40 6.49 -2.42
N ASN A 305 -3.69 6.52 -2.15
CA ASN A 305 -4.71 5.81 -2.91
C ASN A 305 -5.22 6.61 -4.13
N GLN A 306 -4.36 6.88 -5.11
CA GLN A 306 -4.79 7.40 -6.43
C GLN A 306 -5.33 6.31 -7.36
N ALA A 307 -5.98 5.28 -6.82
CA ALA A 307 -7.00 4.55 -7.55
C ALA A 307 -8.36 5.28 -7.39
N GLN A 308 -8.45 6.47 -8.00
CA GLN A 308 -9.67 7.24 -8.31
C GLN A 308 -10.90 7.09 -7.37
N PRO A 309 -11.02 7.87 -6.27
CA PRO A 309 -12.33 8.20 -5.70
C PRO A 309 -13.10 9.23 -6.56
N SER A 310 -12.37 10.00 -7.38
CA SER A 310 -12.95 11.03 -8.26
C SER A 310 -13.75 10.46 -9.43
N THR A 311 -13.41 9.27 -9.93
CA THR A 311 -14.10 8.73 -11.11
C THR A 311 -15.40 8.03 -10.74
N VAL A 312 -15.52 7.50 -9.52
CA VAL A 312 -16.81 7.00 -9.02
C VAL A 312 -17.76 8.16 -8.76
N THR A 313 -17.32 9.22 -8.09
CA THR A 313 -18.16 10.41 -7.83
C THR A 313 -18.47 11.21 -9.10
N THR A 314 -17.54 11.31 -10.04
CA THR A 314 -17.77 11.99 -11.33
C THR A 314 -18.65 11.15 -12.26
N LYS A 315 -18.51 9.82 -12.27
CA LYS A 315 -19.44 8.94 -13.02
C LYS A 315 -20.84 8.92 -12.40
N LEU A 316 -20.95 8.95 -11.07
CA LEU A 316 -22.23 9.08 -10.38
C LEU A 316 -22.90 10.43 -10.66
N ARG A 317 -22.13 11.54 -10.65
CA ARG A 317 -22.64 12.86 -11.03
C ARG A 317 -23.02 12.94 -12.52
N ALA A 318 -22.18 12.42 -13.41
CA ALA A 318 -22.47 12.40 -14.85
C ALA A 318 -23.73 11.57 -15.16
N ALA A 319 -23.89 10.40 -14.53
CA ALA A 319 -25.09 9.58 -14.68
C ALA A 319 -26.35 10.25 -14.12
N LEU A 320 -26.25 11.00 -13.01
CA LEU A 320 -27.36 11.80 -12.46
C LEU A 320 -27.73 12.97 -13.37
N ILE A 321 -26.74 13.65 -13.97
CA ILE A 321 -26.95 14.77 -14.89
C ILE A 321 -27.59 14.28 -16.20
N GLU A 322 -27.14 13.14 -16.72
CA GLU A 322 -27.68 12.51 -17.94
C GLU A 322 -29.13 12.00 -17.75
N ASP A 323 -29.47 11.50 -16.55
CA ASP A 323 -30.85 11.11 -16.18
C ASP A 323 -31.77 12.34 -16.00
N MET A 324 -31.22 13.49 -15.60
CA MET A 324 -31.98 14.75 -15.54
C MET A 324 -32.14 15.41 -16.92
N SER A 325 -31.13 15.35 -17.80
CA SER A 325 -31.22 15.93 -19.15
C SER A 325 -32.15 15.13 -20.07
N SER A 326 -32.16 13.81 -19.95
CA SER A 326 -32.97 12.91 -20.79
C SER A 326 -34.48 12.96 -20.49
N ARG A 327 -34.90 13.58 -19.38
CA ARG A 327 -36.32 13.82 -19.04
C ARG A 327 -36.92 15.07 -19.67
N SER A 328 -36.12 15.90 -20.35
CA SER A 328 -36.56 17.23 -20.78
C SER A 328 -36.95 17.36 -22.26
N HIS A 329 -36.74 16.36 -23.14
CA HIS A 329 -37.05 16.50 -24.57
C HIS A 329 -37.93 15.37 -25.11
N GLY A 330 -39.16 15.72 -25.49
CA GLY A 330 -40.12 14.87 -26.17
C GLY A 330 -39.83 14.71 -27.67
N HIS A 331 -39.95 13.45 -28.12
CA HIS A 331 -40.24 12.90 -29.46
C HIS A 331 -39.81 13.59 -30.78
N ALA A 332 -39.06 12.80 -31.58
CA ALA A 332 -39.26 12.39 -32.99
C ALA A 332 -37.86 12.07 -33.60
N SER A 333 -37.54 11.09 -34.45
CA SER A 333 -38.26 10.19 -35.36
C SER A 333 -37.28 9.11 -35.89
N THR A 334 -37.81 7.91 -36.18
CA THR A 334 -37.43 6.94 -37.25
C THR A 334 -35.98 6.80 -37.76
N SER A 335 -35.42 5.58 -37.70
CA SER A 335 -35.05 4.76 -38.88
C SER A 335 -34.30 3.47 -38.51
N ALA A 336 -34.38 2.49 -39.40
CA ALA A 336 -34.05 1.08 -39.22
C ALA A 336 -32.58 0.73 -39.49
N SER A 337 -32.06 -0.34 -38.86
CA SER A 337 -31.10 -1.25 -39.53
C SER A 337 -30.84 -2.57 -38.77
N SER A 338 -31.10 -3.66 -39.49
CA SER A 338 -30.37 -4.94 -39.58
C SER A 338 -29.95 -5.71 -38.32
N SER A 339 -30.57 -6.89 -38.20
CA SER A 339 -30.28 -7.96 -37.27
C SER A 339 -29.00 -8.73 -37.61
N THR A 340 -28.14 -8.96 -36.62
CA THR A 340 -27.20 -10.10 -36.62
C THR A 340 -27.09 -10.66 -35.22
N ARG A 341 -27.62 -11.88 -35.04
CA ARG A 341 -27.69 -12.62 -33.77
C ARG A 341 -26.30 -12.95 -33.26
N ARG A 342 -25.96 -12.48 -32.05
CA ARG A 342 -24.99 -13.13 -31.15
C ARG A 342 -25.60 -13.28 -29.75
N ARG A 343 -25.61 -14.53 -29.28
CA ARG A 343 -26.09 -14.94 -27.95
C ARG A 343 -25.21 -14.33 -26.85
N GLY A 344 -25.85 -13.66 -25.89
CA GLY A 344 -25.29 -13.22 -24.61
C GLY A 344 -26.44 -12.92 -23.65
N GLY A 345 -26.36 -13.42 -22.42
CA GLY A 345 -27.48 -13.51 -21.46
C GLY A 345 -28.11 -12.16 -21.08
N ALA A 346 -29.42 -12.16 -20.95
CA ALA A 346 -30.22 -11.01 -20.54
C ALA A 346 -30.28 -10.90 -19.01
N SER A 347 -29.82 -9.79 -18.44
CA SER A 347 -30.27 -9.33 -17.13
C SER A 347 -31.63 -8.63 -17.33
N SER A 348 -32.69 -9.14 -16.72
CA SER A 348 -34.01 -8.52 -16.73
C SER A 348 -33.94 -7.13 -16.07
N ARG A 349 -34.16 -6.09 -16.87
CA ARG A 349 -34.41 -4.73 -16.37
C ARG A 349 -35.80 -4.75 -15.72
N VAL A 350 -35.86 -4.62 -14.39
CA VAL A 350 -37.14 -4.49 -13.67
C VAL A 350 -37.77 -3.16 -14.08
N GLU A 351 -38.91 -3.19 -14.77
CA GLU A 351 -39.69 -1.99 -15.08
C GLU A 351 -40.28 -1.40 -13.79
N ARG A 352 -40.21 -0.08 -13.63
CA ARG A 352 -40.84 0.61 -12.50
C ARG A 352 -42.36 0.46 -12.58
N PRO A 353 -43.08 0.19 -11.47
CA PRO A 353 -44.52 0.09 -11.48
C PRO A 353 -45.14 1.43 -11.90
N LYS A 354 -46.08 1.38 -12.86
CA LYS A 354 -46.83 2.55 -13.34
C LYS A 354 -47.90 2.89 -12.31
N ILE A 355 -47.96 4.15 -11.88
CA ILE A 355 -48.98 4.66 -10.95
C ILE A 355 -50.34 4.53 -11.64
N SER A 356 -51.29 3.87 -10.99
CA SER A 356 -52.64 3.64 -11.54
C SER A 356 -53.58 4.78 -11.11
N GLU A 357 -54.63 5.04 -11.89
CA GLU A 357 -55.59 6.12 -11.60
C GLU A 357 -56.32 5.93 -10.25
N ALA A 358 -56.36 4.70 -9.74
CA ALA A 358 -56.92 4.39 -8.42
C ALA A 358 -56.08 4.90 -7.24
N ASP A 359 -54.78 5.16 -7.42
CA ASP A 359 -53.88 5.62 -6.35
C ASP A 359 -54.01 7.14 -6.06
N LEU A 360 -54.78 7.83 -6.91
CA LEU A 360 -54.95 9.29 -6.96
C LEU A 360 -56.32 9.78 -6.45
N GLU A 361 -57.29 8.88 -6.20
CA GLU A 361 -58.59 9.28 -5.69
C GLU A 361 -58.50 9.76 -4.22
N GLY A 362 -59.00 10.97 -3.96
CA GLY A 362 -59.17 11.52 -2.60
C GLY A 362 -58.01 12.35 -2.04
N LYS A 363 -56.97 12.67 -2.84
CA LYS A 363 -55.82 13.48 -2.40
C LYS A 363 -55.83 14.89 -2.99
N SER A 364 -55.23 15.83 -2.27
CA SER A 364 -55.14 17.23 -2.70
C SER A 364 -54.18 17.40 -3.90
N PRO A 365 -54.36 18.45 -4.73
CA PRO A 365 -53.53 18.65 -5.93
C PRO A 365 -52.02 18.79 -5.64
N GLU A 366 -51.64 19.32 -4.47
CA GLU A 366 -50.25 19.48 -4.05
C GLU A 366 -49.59 18.15 -3.65
N GLU A 367 -50.36 17.23 -3.04
CA GLU A 367 -49.89 15.88 -2.71
C GLU A 367 -49.66 15.03 -3.98
N ILE A 368 -50.47 15.25 -5.02
CA ILE A 368 -50.35 14.56 -6.31
C ILE A 368 -49.06 14.96 -7.04
N GLU A 369 -48.65 16.23 -6.98
CA GLU A 369 -47.39 16.70 -7.55
C GLU A 369 -46.17 16.21 -6.76
N MET A 370 -46.29 16.13 -5.43
CA MET A 370 -45.23 15.58 -4.58
C MET A 370 -45.06 14.06 -4.80
N LEU A 371 -46.15 13.30 -5.00
CA LEU A 371 -46.13 11.87 -5.36
C LEU A 371 -45.47 11.63 -6.73
N LYS A 372 -45.78 12.47 -7.73
CA LYS A 372 -45.17 12.39 -9.07
C LYS A 372 -43.67 12.71 -9.04
N THR A 373 -43.24 13.61 -8.16
CA THR A 373 -41.84 14.03 -8.06
C THR A 373 -40.97 12.98 -7.35
N MET A 374 -41.51 12.31 -6.31
CA MET A 374 -40.77 11.32 -5.53
C MET A 374 -40.83 9.89 -6.10
N GLY A 375 -41.81 9.56 -6.95
CA GLY A 375 -41.81 8.31 -7.74
C GLY A 375 -41.99 7.01 -6.94
N PHE A 376 -42.48 7.09 -5.70
CA PHE A 376 -42.83 5.97 -4.82
C PHE A 376 -44.16 6.29 -4.14
N CYS A 377 -45.18 5.44 -4.32
CA CYS A 377 -46.53 5.69 -3.78
C CYS A 377 -46.93 4.78 -2.61
N THR A 378 -46.10 3.83 -2.19
CA THR A 378 -46.40 2.91 -1.07
C THR A 378 -45.14 2.43 -0.37
N PHE A 379 -45.12 2.45 0.97
CA PHE A 379 -44.06 1.88 1.81
C PHE A 379 -44.50 0.53 2.35
N ASP A 380 -44.35 -0.50 1.53
CA ASP A 380 -44.70 -1.88 1.91
C ASP A 380 -43.43 -2.61 2.36
N THR A 381 -43.48 -3.29 3.51
CA THR A 381 -42.32 -4.01 4.07
C THR A 381 -42.05 -5.29 3.28
N THR A 382 -40.79 -5.52 2.88
CA THR A 382 -40.35 -6.75 2.20
C THR A 382 -40.00 -7.91 3.14
N LYS A 383 -40.21 -7.77 4.46
CA LYS A 383 -39.92 -8.84 5.42
C LYS A 383 -40.81 -10.06 5.13
N ASN A 384 -40.18 -11.22 4.91
CA ASN A 384 -40.80 -12.50 4.56
C ASN A 384 -41.56 -12.57 3.21
N ARG A 385 -41.34 -11.61 2.29
CA ARG A 385 -41.86 -11.70 0.92
C ARG A 385 -40.75 -12.16 -0.04
N LYS A 386 -41.06 -13.13 -0.90
CA LYS A 386 -40.11 -13.62 -1.92
C LYS A 386 -40.08 -12.62 -3.08
N VAL A 387 -38.94 -11.99 -3.31
CA VAL A 387 -38.73 -11.08 -4.45
C VAL A 387 -38.04 -11.86 -5.57
N GLU A 388 -38.67 -11.94 -6.74
CA GLU A 388 -38.12 -12.66 -7.89
C GLU A 388 -36.80 -12.03 -8.35
N GLY A 389 -35.75 -12.83 -8.50
CA GLY A 389 -34.40 -12.40 -8.88
C GLY A 389 -33.39 -12.26 -7.72
N ASN A 390 -33.81 -12.47 -6.47
CA ASN A 390 -32.92 -12.46 -5.29
C ASN A 390 -32.54 -13.89 -4.84
N ASP A 391 -31.96 -14.69 -5.75
CA ASP A 391 -31.66 -16.11 -5.50
C ASP A 391 -30.24 -16.35 -4.92
N VAL A 392 -29.46 -15.30 -4.70
CA VAL A 392 -28.10 -15.39 -4.12
C VAL A 392 -27.94 -14.35 -3.02
N GLY A 393 -28.17 -14.78 -1.78
CA GLY A 393 -27.79 -14.04 -0.57
C GLY A 393 -26.68 -14.81 0.15
N GLU A 394 -25.47 -14.26 0.16
CA GLU A 394 -24.38 -14.80 0.99
C GLU A 394 -24.40 -14.08 2.34
N VAL A 395 -24.78 -14.80 3.39
CA VAL A 395 -24.77 -14.26 4.76
C VAL A 395 -23.41 -14.59 5.39
N HIS A 396 -22.54 -13.59 5.54
CA HIS A 396 -21.29 -13.74 6.28
C HIS A 396 -21.58 -13.72 7.80
N VAL A 397 -22.01 -14.88 8.32
CA VAL A 397 -22.26 -15.06 9.76
C VAL A 397 -20.92 -15.08 10.50
N ILE A 398 -20.55 -13.94 11.11
CA ILE A 398 -19.39 -13.86 12.00
C ILE A 398 -19.75 -14.54 13.33
N LEU A 399 -19.56 -15.85 13.39
CA LEU A 399 -19.60 -16.60 14.64
C LEU A 399 -18.39 -16.20 15.50
N LYS A 400 -18.59 -15.24 16.41
CA LYS A 400 -17.61 -14.93 17.45
C LYS A 400 -17.35 -16.21 18.26
N ARG A 401 -16.17 -16.81 18.11
CA ARG A 401 -15.75 -17.97 18.91
C ARG A 401 -15.70 -17.53 20.37
N LYS A 402 -16.70 -17.92 21.16
CA LYS A 402 -16.65 -17.81 22.62
C LYS A 402 -15.85 -18.99 23.17
N TYR A 403 -14.85 -18.71 24.00
CA TYR A 403 -14.06 -19.74 24.68
C TYR A 403 -14.98 -20.53 25.62
N ARG A 404 -15.04 -21.85 25.48
CA ARG A 404 -15.74 -22.71 26.44
C ARG A 404 -14.79 -22.94 27.61
N GLN A 405 -15.00 -22.23 28.70
CA GLN A 405 -14.35 -22.57 29.97
C GLN A 405 -15.01 -23.84 30.51
N TYR A 406 -14.24 -24.92 30.58
CA TYR A 406 -14.63 -26.13 31.29
C TYR A 406 -13.85 -26.18 32.59
N MET A 407 -14.54 -26.32 33.73
CA MET A 407 -13.87 -26.78 34.95
C MET A 407 -13.84 -28.31 34.93
N ASN A 408 -12.65 -28.88 34.82
CA ASN A 408 -12.45 -30.32 35.03
C ASN A 408 -12.60 -30.63 36.52
N ARG A 409 -13.79 -31.08 36.97
CA ARG A 409 -13.93 -31.77 38.25
C ARG A 409 -13.76 -33.27 38.05
N LYS A 410 -13.11 -33.96 38.99
CA LYS A 410 -13.07 -35.43 39.03
C LYS A 410 -14.50 -35.97 39.09
N GLY A 411 -14.96 -36.61 38.01
CA GLY A 411 -16.11 -37.51 38.02
C GLY A 411 -17.48 -36.98 37.56
N GLY A 412 -17.59 -35.97 36.71
CA GLY A 412 -18.92 -35.53 36.23
C GLY A 412 -18.92 -34.78 34.89
N PHE A 413 -19.95 -35.07 34.09
CA PHE A 413 -20.21 -34.57 32.72
C PHE A 413 -20.24 -33.04 32.65
N ASN A 414 -19.61 -32.46 31.63
CA ASN A 414 -19.48 -31.01 31.43
C ASN A 414 -20.85 -30.31 31.27
N ARG A 415 -21.25 -29.46 32.23
CA ARG A 415 -22.33 -28.48 32.03
C ARG A 415 -21.75 -27.15 31.51
N PRO A 416 -22.39 -26.50 30.51
CA PRO A 416 -22.03 -25.15 30.12
C PRO A 416 -22.27 -24.17 31.29
N LEU A 417 -21.33 -23.24 31.50
CA LEU A 417 -21.49 -22.13 32.45
C LEU A 417 -22.49 -21.12 31.90
N ASP A 418 -23.43 -20.67 32.73
CA ASP A 418 -24.35 -19.58 32.39
C ASP A 418 -23.59 -18.27 32.21
N PHE A 419 -24.06 -17.45 31.26
CA PHE A 419 -23.48 -16.15 30.97
C PHE A 419 -23.76 -15.19 32.14
N VAL A 420 -22.69 -14.72 32.80
CA VAL A 420 -22.78 -13.54 33.67
C VAL A 420 -22.95 -12.33 32.75
N ALA A 421 -24.05 -11.60 32.94
CA ALA A 421 -24.41 -10.40 32.16
C ALA A 421 -23.45 -9.24 32.44
#